data_AF-A0A529PXB7-F1
#
_entry.id   AF-A0A529PXB7-F1
#
_cell.length_a   1.000
_cell.length_b   1.000
_cell.length_c   1.000
_cell.angle_alpha   90.00
_cell.angle_beta   90.00
_cell.angle_gamma   90.00
#
_symmetry.space_group_name_H-M   'P 1'
#
loop_
_entity.id
_entity.type
_entity.pdbx_description
1 polymer ?
#
loop_
_entity_poly.entity_id
_entity_poly.type
_entity_poly.pdbx_seq_one_letter_code
_entity_poly.pdbx_strand_id
1 'polypeptide(L)'
;ASLLPRWRGAAPIQRAIMAGDSETGMMVMKMEEGLDTGPVALVEKVAIAPDMTAGELHDRLMLQGASLMVEALAQLGINCLTFTPQAAEGVTYARKIDKSETRVD
;
A
#
# COMPACT_ATOMS: atom_id res chain seq x y z
N ALA A 1 -0.16 -1.74 1.80
CA ALA A 1 -1.33 -0.85 1.77
C ALA A 1 -0.90 0.53 1.25
N SER A 2 -0.34 0.54 0.05
CA SER A 2 0.11 1.73 -0.70
C SER A 2 0.28 1.35 -2.17
N LEU A 3 0.43 2.37 -3.03
CA LEU A 3 0.89 2.19 -4.40
C LEU A 3 2.42 2.32 -4.45
N LEU A 4 3.12 1.20 -4.20
CA LEU A 4 4.58 1.13 -4.25
C LEU A 4 5.11 1.62 -5.61
N PRO A 5 6.24 2.36 -5.64
CA PRO A 5 7.21 2.53 -4.55
C PRO A 5 6.86 3.61 -3.52
N ARG A 6 5.73 4.30 -3.65
CA ARG A 6 5.30 5.32 -2.68
C ARG A 6 4.86 4.67 -1.37
N TRP A 7 5.21 5.31 -0.26
CA TRP A 7 4.83 4.92 1.10
C TRP A 7 5.29 3.52 1.53
N ARG A 8 6.56 3.19 1.30
CA ARG A 8 7.20 2.02 1.94
C ARG A 8 7.21 2.19 3.45
N GLY A 9 6.94 1.13 4.20
CA GLY A 9 7.11 1.08 5.66
C GLY A 9 5.82 1.07 6.46
N ALA A 10 5.89 1.64 7.67
CA ALA A 10 5.04 1.23 8.79
C ALA A 10 3.66 1.90 8.88
N ALA A 11 3.45 3.08 8.27
CA ALA A 11 2.19 3.82 8.40
C ALA A 11 1.63 4.36 7.05
N PRO A 12 1.54 3.54 5.99
CA PRO A 12 1.25 4.03 4.65
C PRO A 12 -0.15 4.64 4.49
N ILE A 13 -1.16 4.10 5.20
CA ILE A 13 -2.54 4.61 5.16
C ILE A 13 -2.59 6.03 5.72
N GLN A 14 -2.04 6.23 6.91
CA GLN A 14 -2.06 7.53 7.60
C GLN A 14 -1.27 8.56 6.80
N ARG A 15 -0.09 8.17 6.28
CA ARG A 15 0.79 9.09 5.54
C ARG A 15 0.20 9.49 4.18
N ALA A 16 -0.50 8.60 3.49
CA ALA A 16 -1.24 8.94 2.28
C ALA A 16 -2.33 10.00 2.54
N ILE A 17 -3.13 9.81 3.59
CA ILE A 17 -4.16 10.80 3.99
C ILE A 17 -3.52 12.13 4.40
N MET A 18 -2.48 12.11 5.24
CA MET A 18 -1.79 13.33 5.69
C MET A 18 -1.16 14.12 4.54
N ALA A 19 -0.71 13.44 3.49
CA ALA A 19 -0.16 14.07 2.30
C ALA A 19 -1.23 14.60 1.32
N GLY A 20 -2.51 14.32 1.57
CA GLY A 20 -3.61 14.68 0.68
C GLY A 20 -3.65 13.85 -0.60
N ASP A 21 -3.14 12.62 -0.58
CA ASP A 21 -3.20 11.73 -1.73
C ASP A 21 -4.69 11.43 -2.06
N SER A 22 -5.07 11.53 -3.34
CA SER A 22 -6.43 11.21 -3.80
C SER A 22 -6.64 9.72 -4.05
N GLU A 23 -5.57 8.93 -4.09
CA GLU A 23 -5.60 7.49 -4.27
C GLU A 23 -4.48 6.79 -3.49
N THR A 24 -4.76 5.55 -3.10
CA THR A 24 -3.79 4.58 -2.59
C THR A 24 -4.14 3.21 -3.17
N GLY A 25 -3.67 2.11 -2.57
CA GLY A 25 -4.05 0.79 -3.02
C GLY A 25 -3.52 -0.36 -2.20
N MET A 26 -3.88 -1.56 -2.64
CA MET A 26 -3.30 -2.82 -2.21
C MET A 26 -2.41 -3.37 -3.32
N MET A 27 -1.28 -3.93 -2.93
CA MET A 27 -0.36 -4.58 -3.83
C MET A 27 0.07 -5.91 -3.24
N VAL A 28 0.18 -6.92 -4.09
CA VAL A 28 0.83 -8.20 -3.74
C VAL A 28 2.25 -8.13 -4.26
N MET A 29 3.22 -8.13 -3.35
CA MET A 29 4.64 -8.06 -3.68
C MET A 29 5.36 -9.36 -3.29
N LYS A 30 6.41 -9.68 -4.04
CA LYS A 30 7.40 -10.66 -3.58
C LYS A 30 8.29 -9.97 -2.56
N MET A 31 8.54 -10.62 -1.43
CA MET A 31 9.50 -10.11 -0.47
C MET A 31 10.92 -10.21 -1.00
N GLU A 32 11.71 -9.16 -0.77
CA GLU A 32 13.14 -9.08 -1.03
C GLU A 32 13.84 -8.44 0.17
N GLU A 33 15.17 -8.42 0.16
CA GLU A 33 15.93 -7.68 1.15
C GLU A 33 15.59 -6.18 1.08
N GLY A 34 15.36 -5.58 2.26
CA GLY A 34 14.89 -4.21 2.40
C GLY A 34 13.42 -4.11 2.80
N LEU A 35 12.98 -2.88 3.08
CA LEU A 35 11.63 -2.60 3.55
C LEU A 35 10.72 -2.27 2.36
N ASP A 36 9.79 -3.16 2.04
CA ASP A 36 8.82 -3.03 0.94
C ASP A 36 9.46 -2.72 -0.42
N THR A 37 10.58 -3.37 -0.73
CA THR A 37 11.41 -3.13 -1.93
C THR A 37 11.10 -4.05 -3.10
N GLY A 38 10.55 -5.23 -2.83
CA GLY A 38 10.46 -6.30 -3.82
C GLY A 38 9.42 -6.06 -4.92
N PRO A 39 9.52 -6.81 -6.03
CA PRO A 39 8.70 -6.59 -7.21
C PRO A 39 7.23 -6.89 -6.93
N VAL A 40 6.35 -6.16 -7.62
CA VAL A 40 4.90 -6.23 -7.44
C VAL A 40 4.29 -7.12 -8.52
N ALA A 41 3.36 -7.99 -8.12
CA ALA A 41 2.63 -8.85 -9.04
C ALA A 41 1.24 -8.29 -9.39
N LEU A 42 0.44 -8.01 -8.36
CA LEU A 42 -0.92 -7.48 -8.52
C LEU A 42 -1.06 -6.13 -7.82
N VAL A 43 -1.93 -5.29 -8.37
CA VAL A 43 -2.20 -3.93 -7.89
C VAL A 43 -3.70 -3.69 -7.97
N GLU A 44 -4.28 -3.21 -6.88
CA GLU A 44 -5.66 -2.71 -6.83
C GLU A 44 -5.67 -1.29 -6.26
N LYS A 45 -6.23 -0.35 -7.01
CA LYS A 45 -6.30 1.07 -6.62
C LYS A 45 -7.55 1.36 -5.81
N VAL A 46 -7.43 2.26 -4.84
CA VAL A 46 -8.53 2.72 -3.99
C VAL A 46 -8.49 4.24 -3.90
N ALA A 47 -9.59 4.89 -4.30
CA ALA A 47 -9.76 6.32 -4.13
C ALA A 47 -9.90 6.69 -2.65
N ILE A 48 -9.25 7.78 -2.26
CA ILE A 48 -9.35 8.38 -0.94
C ILE A 48 -10.30 9.58 -1.06
N ALA A 49 -11.42 9.55 -0.36
CA ALA A 49 -12.36 10.67 -0.35
C ALA A 49 -11.82 11.82 0.51
N PRO A 50 -12.18 13.09 0.24
CA PRO A 50 -11.64 14.25 0.96
C PRO A 50 -11.85 14.22 2.48
N ASP A 51 -12.90 13.56 2.95
CA ASP A 51 -13.31 13.41 4.34
C ASP A 51 -13.03 12.01 4.92
N MET A 52 -12.37 11.13 4.15
CA MET A 52 -12.12 9.75 4.55
C MET A 52 -11.10 9.68 5.68
N THR A 53 -11.47 8.98 6.74
CA THR A 53 -10.59 8.71 7.88
C THR A 53 -9.64 7.53 7.58
N ALA A 54 -8.56 7.43 8.36
CA ALA A 54 -7.65 6.29 8.27
C ALA A 54 -8.34 4.94 8.60
N GLY A 55 -9.35 4.94 9.46
CA GLY A 55 -10.13 3.73 9.79
C GLY A 55 -10.98 3.28 8.61
N GLU A 56 -11.71 4.20 7.99
CA GLU A 56 -12.53 3.88 6.80
C GLU A 56 -11.67 3.42 5.62
N LEU A 57 -10.53 4.07 5.40
CA LEU A 57 -9.59 3.66 4.37
C LEU A 57 -8.99 2.29 4.67
N HIS A 58 -8.65 2.01 5.93
CA HIS A 58 -8.21 0.69 6.37
C HIS A 58 -9.24 -0.39 6.03
N ASP A 59 -10.51 -0.19 6.39
CA ASP A 59 -11.55 -1.20 6.18
C ASP A 59 -11.80 -1.46 4.70
N ARG A 60 -11.73 -0.42 3.87
CA ARG A 60 -11.77 -0.56 2.41
C ARG A 60 -10.59 -1.37 1.88
N LEU A 61 -9.37 -1.04 2.31
CA LEU A 61 -8.15 -1.74 1.87
C LEU A 61 -8.10 -3.19 2.37
N MET A 62 -8.66 -3.48 3.54
CA MET A 62 -8.76 -4.84 4.08
C MET A 62 -9.53 -5.76 3.14
N LEU A 63 -10.71 -5.32 2.68
CA LEU A 63 -11.53 -6.12 1.74
C LEU A 63 -10.82 -6.32 0.40
N GLN A 64 -10.23 -5.25 -0.14
CA GLN A 64 -9.49 -5.32 -1.41
C GLN A 64 -8.26 -6.22 -1.30
N GLY A 65 -7.51 -6.11 -0.20
CA GLY A 65 -6.33 -6.92 0.07
C GLY A 65 -6.66 -8.42 0.16
N ALA A 66 -7.78 -8.77 0.79
CA ALA A 66 -8.24 -10.15 0.88
C ALA A 66 -8.56 -10.73 -0.50
N SER A 67 -9.32 -10.00 -1.33
CA SER A 67 -9.65 -10.41 -2.70
C SER A 67 -8.39 -10.57 -3.56
N LEU A 68 -7.49 -9.57 -3.53
CA LEU A 68 -6.26 -9.56 -4.32
C LEU A 68 -5.30 -10.70 -3.94
N MET A 69 -5.25 -11.08 -2.67
CA MET A 69 -4.44 -12.21 -2.21
C MET A 69 -4.98 -13.55 -2.73
N VAL A 70 -6.30 -13.75 -2.74
CA VAL A 70 -6.91 -14.96 -3.30
C VAL A 70 -6.58 -15.09 -4.77
N GLU A 71 -6.68 -14.00 -5.53
CA GLU A 71 -6.29 -13.96 -6.94
C GLU A 71 -4.81 -14.29 -7.14
N ALA A 72 -3.92 -13.67 -6.36
CA ALA A 72 -2.48 -13.92 -6.46
C ALA A 72 -2.14 -15.38 -6.20
N LEU A 73 -2.75 -16.02 -5.19
CA LEU A 73 -2.54 -17.43 -4.87
C LEU A 73 -3.05 -18.35 -5.98
N ALA A 74 -4.19 -18.03 -6.59
CA ALA A 74 -4.72 -18.79 -7.73
C ALA A 74 -3.78 -18.72 -8.94
N GLN A 75 -3.30 -17.52 -9.28
CA GLN A 75 -2.35 -17.32 -10.37
C GLN A 75 -0.99 -17.98 -10.09
N LEU A 76 -0.53 -17.92 -8.83
CA LEU A 76 0.70 -18.59 -8.39
C LEU A 76 0.58 -20.11 -8.55
N GLY A 77 -0.57 -20.69 -8.18
CA GLY A 77 -0.81 -22.14 -8.26
C GLY A 77 -0.75 -22.72 -9.68
N ILE A 78 -0.96 -21.89 -10.71
CA ILE A 78 -0.84 -22.29 -12.12
C ILE A 78 0.39 -21.69 -12.81
N ASN A 79 1.33 -21.13 -12.04
CA ASN A 79 2.57 -20.51 -12.52
C ASN A 79 2.36 -19.36 -13.54
N CYS A 80 1.26 -18.61 -13.44
CA CYS A 80 1.00 -17.46 -14.30
C CYS A 80 1.19 -16.10 -13.61
N LEU A 81 1.50 -16.08 -12.31
CA LEU A 81 1.75 -14.85 -11.56
C LEU A 81 3.09 -14.21 -12.00
N THR A 82 3.01 -13.04 -12.63
CA THR A 82 4.19 -12.28 -13.09
C THR A 82 4.56 -11.18 -12.11
N PHE A 83 5.86 -10.90 -11.95
CA PHE A 83 6.37 -9.87 -11.06
C PHE A 83 7.07 -8.75 -11.84
N THR A 84 6.77 -7.50 -11.49
CA THR A 84 7.37 -6.30 -12.08
C THR A 84 8.21 -5.57 -11.03
N PRO A 85 9.49 -5.28 -11.28
CA PRO A 85 10.31 -4.45 -10.39
C PRO A 85 9.66 -3.11 -10.11
N GLN A 86 9.76 -2.62 -8.87
CA GLN A 86 9.31 -1.28 -8.54
C GLN A 86 10.15 -0.24 -9.29
N ALA A 87 9.54 0.88 -9.67
CA ALA A 87 10.26 2.01 -10.22
C ALA A 87 11.28 2.57 -9.21
N ALA A 88 12.39 3.10 -9.72
CA ALA A 88 13.38 3.80 -8.89
C ALA A 88 12.90 5.20 -8.47
N GLU A 89 12.06 5.83 -9.29
CA GLU A 89 11.47 7.13 -9.02
C GLU A 89 10.19 7.01 -8.18
N GLY A 90 9.91 8.03 -7.36
CA GLY A 90 8.68 8.09 -6.55
C GLY A 90 8.74 7.32 -5.22
N VAL A 91 9.91 6.79 -4.84
CA VAL A 91 10.11 6.14 -3.53
C VAL A 91 9.89 7.16 -2.41
N THR A 92 8.95 6.86 -1.51
CA THR A 92 8.76 7.59 -0.25
C THR A 92 8.59 6.62 0.91
N TYR A 93 8.85 7.10 2.13
CA TYR A 93 8.77 6.28 3.33
C TYR A 93 7.66 6.75 4.28
N ALA A 94 6.76 5.83 4.58
CA ALA A 94 5.71 6.00 5.56
C ALA A 94 6.25 5.71 6.97
N ARG A 95 6.93 6.69 7.56
CA ARG A 95 7.41 6.59 8.95
C ARG A 95 6.23 6.38 9.89
N LYS A 96 6.42 5.53 10.90
CA LYS A 96 5.46 5.33 11.98
C LYS A 96 5.00 6.69 12.54
N ILE A 97 3.71 6.81 12.85
CA ILE A 97 3.17 8.00 13.51
C ILE A 97 3.65 8.01 14.97
N ASP A 98 4.30 9.09 15.38
CA ASP A 98 4.66 9.34 16.77
C ASP A 98 3.54 10.08 17.51
N LYS A 99 3.41 9.87 18.83
CA LYS A 99 2.42 10.59 19.65
C LYS A 99 2.63 12.10 19.64
N SER A 100 3.87 12.57 19.50
CA SER A 100 4.16 14.00 19.38
C SER A 100 3.54 14.63 18.13
N GLU A 101 3.38 13.87 17.04
CA GLU A 101 2.75 14.33 15.80
C GLU A 101 1.23 14.50 15.93
N THR A 102 0.60 13.95 16.97
CA THR A 102 -0.86 14.06 17.17
C THR A 102 -1.25 15.26 18.02
N ARG A 103 -0.29 16.10 18.43
CA ARG A 103 -0.58 17.35 19.14
C ARG A 103 -1.03 18.40 18.13
N VAL A 104 -2.19 19.00 18.37
CA VAL A 104 -2.65 20.17 17.62
C VAL A 104 -1.81 21.37 18.08
N ASP A 105 -1.23 22.10 17.12
CA ASP A 105 -0.49 23.35 17.34
C ASP A 105 -1.42 24.56 17.30
#